data_AF-A0A925LNI1-F1
#
_entry.id   AF-A0A925LNI1-F1
#
_cell.length_a   1.000
_cell.length_b   1.000
_cell.length_c   1.000
_cell.angle_alpha   90.00
_cell.angle_beta   90.00
_cell.angle_gamma   90.00
#
_symmetry.space_group_name_H-M   'P 1'
#
loop_
_entity.id
_entity.type
_entity.pdbx_description
1 polymer ?
#
loop_
_entity_poly.entity_id
_entity_poly.type
_entity_poly.pdbx_seq_one_letter_code
_entity_poly.pdbx_strand_id
1 'polypeptide(L)'
;MSPLLERFRTYIPGDIHDVAAKVHLMAGFESCKGNTLADAVWNDDKSALVITFSDGSQTTLLVEGYRLLTKCSCRLWQPARNCPHVVIAWATLKRTVSPGTLAHIKFNQQMLLDMKCYTDREPAPVSSAADGDTAEQRKLKAGLSEARSLRNAHLGGQKLSSVLPKVPPQFRLVIGMGHNSNRFSGRILRDNEIVHGWTAIGIPTDLARFMASNSSYESTPRYFKAFLKMTGGKYPIIFRGAEAHETALVYRGDEPRRACIGFDIGRDEVIVSRSLDNGSPIPVGAVVHDGLLFVPETGSIYPLENRKVWRQWELVVDELDLLNISHPYDESCNEEKKDDDKLYDDSSQSPIITQEIRPLRHAVAVPLSLFNSAGIRLNPELFENMEENYTFLLNGVPVAGPRPEAPSAYLLELPHGVTQPRAPLESLGLCN
;
A
#
# COMPACT_ATOMS: atom_id res chain seq x y z
N MET A 1 -25.10 12.66 -25.11
CA MET A 1 -25.08 11.45 -24.26
C MET A 1 -25.45 11.87 -22.84
N SER A 2 -26.15 11.05 -22.06
CA SER A 2 -26.56 11.44 -20.69
C SER A 2 -25.33 11.71 -19.80
N PRO A 3 -25.32 12.81 -19.00
CA PRO A 3 -24.25 13.08 -18.04
C PRO A 3 -24.02 11.93 -17.06
N LEU A 4 -25.10 11.28 -16.62
CA LEU A 4 -25.03 10.10 -15.74
C LEU A 4 -24.30 8.94 -16.44
N LEU A 5 -24.68 8.60 -17.67
CA LEU A 5 -24.06 7.50 -18.41
C LEU A 5 -22.58 7.77 -18.72
N GLU A 6 -22.24 9.02 -19.03
CA GLU A 6 -20.85 9.44 -19.24
C GLU A 6 -20.03 9.28 -17.97
N ARG A 7 -20.59 9.65 -16.80
CA ARG A 7 -19.96 9.38 -15.51
C ARG A 7 -19.72 7.89 -15.31
N PHE A 8 -20.71 7.04 -15.62
CA PHE A 8 -20.57 5.59 -15.52
C PHE A 8 -19.53 4.99 -16.47
N ARG A 9 -19.23 5.59 -17.62
CA ARG A 9 -18.08 5.18 -18.46
C ARG A 9 -16.76 5.36 -17.74
N THR A 10 -16.62 6.47 -17.01
CA THR A 10 -15.36 6.84 -16.33
C THR A 10 -15.08 6.07 -15.05
N TYR A 11 -16.09 5.50 -14.40
CA TYR A 11 -15.87 4.65 -13.22
C TYR A 11 -15.08 3.37 -13.58
N ILE A 12 -14.14 2.98 -12.72
CA ILE A 12 -13.48 1.68 -12.79
C ILE A 12 -14.31 0.63 -12.04
N PRO A 13 -14.20 -0.68 -12.36
CA PRO A 13 -15.00 -1.71 -11.70
C PRO A 13 -14.87 -1.72 -10.17
N GLY A 14 -13.69 -1.33 -9.64
CA GLY A 14 -13.43 -1.29 -8.20
C GLY A 14 -14.21 -0.21 -7.44
N ASP A 15 -14.67 0.85 -8.11
CA ASP A 15 -15.40 1.97 -7.48
C ASP A 15 -16.72 1.52 -6.84
N ILE A 16 -17.25 0.38 -7.27
CA ILE A 16 -18.43 -0.23 -6.67
C ILE A 16 -18.22 -0.53 -5.18
N HIS A 17 -16.99 -0.79 -4.74
CA HIS A 17 -16.67 -1.07 -3.34
C HIS A 17 -16.84 0.15 -2.44
N ASP A 18 -16.82 1.35 -3.01
CA ASP A 18 -17.09 2.61 -2.31
C ASP A 18 -18.58 2.95 -2.27
N VAL A 19 -19.41 2.24 -3.05
CA VAL A 19 -20.85 2.51 -3.16
C VAL A 19 -21.62 1.93 -1.97
N ALA A 20 -21.23 0.77 -1.43
CA ALA A 20 -21.99 0.15 -0.34
C ALA A 20 -21.12 -0.70 0.57
N ALA A 21 -21.60 -0.97 1.78
CA ALA A 21 -20.92 -1.89 2.70
C ALA A 21 -20.82 -3.31 2.11
N LYS A 22 -19.76 -4.06 2.47
CA LYS A 22 -19.49 -5.42 1.96
C LYS A 22 -20.71 -6.34 1.96
N VAL A 23 -21.49 -6.33 3.04
CA VAL A 23 -22.70 -7.16 3.17
C VAL A 23 -23.76 -6.84 2.10
N HIS A 24 -23.92 -5.56 1.76
CA HIS A 24 -24.87 -5.10 0.74
C HIS A 24 -24.32 -5.31 -0.68
N LEU A 25 -22.99 -5.25 -0.86
CA LEU A 25 -22.35 -5.60 -2.13
C LEU A 25 -22.60 -7.06 -2.49
N MET A 26 -22.34 -7.97 -1.55
CA MET A 26 -22.56 -9.40 -1.78
C MET A 26 -24.03 -9.71 -2.08
N ALA A 27 -24.96 -9.14 -1.29
CA ALA A 27 -26.39 -9.30 -1.53
C ALA A 27 -26.82 -8.73 -2.90
N GLY A 28 -26.34 -7.54 -3.27
CA GLY A 28 -26.64 -6.92 -4.56
C GLY A 28 -26.11 -7.73 -5.73
N PHE A 29 -24.88 -8.25 -5.64
CA PHE A 29 -24.28 -9.08 -6.69
C PHE A 29 -25.00 -10.40 -6.87
N GLU A 30 -25.50 -11.00 -5.79
CA GLU A 30 -26.33 -12.19 -5.87
C GLU A 30 -27.65 -11.90 -6.59
N SER A 31 -28.30 -10.78 -6.24
CA SER A 31 -29.55 -10.34 -6.86
C SER A 31 -29.41 -10.00 -8.35
N CYS A 32 -28.22 -9.60 -8.83
CA CYS A 32 -27.97 -9.36 -10.26
C CYS A 32 -28.16 -10.61 -11.14
N LYS A 33 -28.19 -11.81 -10.55
CA LYS A 33 -28.44 -13.08 -11.28
C LYS A 33 -29.91 -13.24 -11.67
N GLY A 34 -30.83 -12.61 -10.94
CA GLY A 34 -32.27 -12.60 -11.23
C GLY A 34 -32.67 -11.41 -12.12
N ASN A 35 -33.88 -11.46 -12.68
CA ASN A 35 -34.47 -10.26 -13.28
C ASN A 35 -35.20 -9.46 -12.20
N THR A 36 -34.54 -8.44 -11.66
CA THR A 36 -35.08 -7.65 -10.54
C THR A 36 -35.60 -6.28 -10.96
N LEU A 37 -35.31 -5.84 -12.19
CA LEU A 37 -35.74 -4.54 -12.72
C LEU A 37 -37.17 -4.63 -13.24
N ALA A 38 -37.99 -3.63 -12.89
CA ALA A 38 -39.36 -3.52 -13.37
C ALA A 38 -39.53 -2.32 -14.32
N ASP A 39 -38.89 -1.19 -14.03
CA ASP A 39 -38.95 0.01 -14.86
C ASP A 39 -37.76 0.95 -14.60
N ALA A 40 -37.49 1.88 -15.52
CA ALA A 40 -36.59 2.99 -15.24
C ALA A 40 -36.97 4.27 -16.03
N VAL A 41 -36.94 5.39 -15.32
CA VAL A 41 -37.39 6.70 -15.82
C VAL A 41 -36.28 7.74 -15.64
N TRP A 42 -35.94 8.43 -16.72
CA TRP A 42 -35.01 9.55 -16.71
C TRP A 42 -35.72 10.84 -16.28
N ASN A 43 -34.97 11.74 -15.65
CA ASN A 43 -35.37 13.14 -15.60
C ASN A 43 -35.03 13.87 -16.92
N ASP A 44 -35.55 15.09 -17.08
CA ASP A 44 -35.53 15.82 -18.35
C ASP A 44 -34.11 16.10 -18.89
N ASP A 45 -33.16 16.41 -18.00
CA ASP A 45 -31.75 16.70 -18.34
C ASP A 45 -30.86 15.44 -18.39
N LYS A 46 -31.45 14.25 -18.16
CA LYS A 46 -30.76 12.96 -18.03
C LYS A 46 -29.64 12.95 -16.99
N SER A 47 -29.67 13.84 -16.00
CA SER A 47 -28.72 13.83 -14.88
C SER A 47 -29.12 12.83 -13.79
N ALA A 48 -30.40 12.42 -13.75
CA ALA A 48 -30.94 11.45 -12.82
C ALA A 48 -31.71 10.30 -13.51
N LEU A 49 -31.56 9.10 -12.95
CA LEU A 49 -32.28 7.90 -13.34
C LEU A 49 -32.97 7.32 -12.11
N VAL A 50 -34.28 7.13 -12.19
CA VAL A 50 -35.09 6.45 -11.17
C VAL A 50 -35.37 5.03 -11.66
N ILE A 51 -34.91 4.04 -10.93
CA ILE A 51 -35.05 2.62 -11.25
C ILE A 51 -36.06 2.01 -10.27
N THR A 52 -37.09 1.38 -10.79
CA THR A 52 -38.08 0.62 -10.01
C THR A 52 -37.75 -0.87 -10.08
N PHE A 53 -37.72 -1.52 -8.93
CA PHE A 53 -37.49 -2.95 -8.79
C PHE A 53 -38.81 -3.72 -8.69
N SER A 54 -38.76 -5.00 -9.00
CA SER A 54 -39.87 -5.96 -8.90
C SER A 54 -40.51 -6.06 -7.51
N ASP A 55 -39.77 -5.73 -6.45
CA ASP A 55 -40.27 -5.67 -5.08
C ASP A 55 -40.96 -4.32 -4.73
N GLY A 56 -41.10 -3.43 -5.71
CA GLY A 56 -41.69 -2.10 -5.56
C GLY A 56 -40.73 -1.05 -5.00
N SER A 57 -39.50 -1.42 -4.63
CA SER A 57 -38.48 -0.45 -4.20
C SER A 57 -38.06 0.42 -5.39
N GLN A 58 -37.68 1.66 -5.11
CA GLN A 58 -37.20 2.62 -6.10
C GLN A 58 -35.83 3.14 -5.69
N THR A 59 -34.89 3.15 -6.62
CA THR A 59 -33.55 3.74 -6.45
C THR A 59 -33.36 4.89 -7.42
N THR A 60 -33.01 6.06 -6.89
CA THR A 60 -32.60 7.21 -7.68
C THR A 60 -31.08 7.30 -7.72
N LEU A 61 -30.51 7.39 -8.91
CA LEU A 61 -29.11 7.72 -9.18
C LEU A 61 -29.07 9.13 -9.79
N LEU A 62 -28.36 10.07 -9.18
CA LEU A 62 -28.27 11.46 -9.65
C LEU A 62 -26.80 11.88 -9.74
N VAL A 63 -26.38 12.46 -10.85
CA VAL A 63 -25.07 13.10 -10.97
C VAL A 63 -25.17 14.59 -10.67
N GLU A 64 -24.39 15.05 -9.70
CA GLU A 64 -24.22 16.46 -9.34
C GLU A 64 -22.72 16.79 -9.41
N GLY A 65 -22.30 17.41 -10.51
CA GLY A 65 -20.88 17.63 -10.82
C GLY A 65 -20.13 16.30 -11.00
N TYR A 66 -19.12 16.06 -10.16
CA TYR A 66 -18.36 14.80 -10.18
C TYR A 66 -18.91 13.72 -9.23
N ARG A 67 -19.98 14.02 -8.49
CA ARG A 67 -20.52 13.15 -7.45
C ARG A 67 -21.73 12.39 -7.96
N LEU A 68 -21.82 11.12 -7.56
CA LEU A 68 -23.03 10.32 -7.71
C LEU A 68 -23.78 10.30 -6.38
N LEU A 69 -24.97 10.89 -6.36
CA LEU A 69 -25.90 10.83 -5.25
C LEU A 69 -26.85 9.65 -5.47
N THR A 70 -27.15 8.93 -4.38
CA THR A 70 -28.06 7.79 -4.43
C THR A 70 -29.09 7.88 -3.32
N LYS A 71 -30.32 7.47 -3.62
CA LYS A 71 -31.41 7.32 -2.64
C LYS A 71 -32.19 6.06 -3.00
N CYS A 72 -32.62 5.29 -2.01
CA CYS A 72 -33.52 4.18 -2.22
C CYS A 72 -34.70 4.25 -1.24
N SER A 73 -35.88 3.80 -1.66
CA SER A 73 -37.09 3.74 -0.82
C SER A 73 -37.16 2.50 0.08
N CYS A 74 -36.21 1.55 -0.03
CA CYS A 74 -36.23 0.35 0.78
C CYS A 74 -35.80 0.63 2.24
N ARG A 75 -36.25 -0.23 3.17
CA ARG A 75 -35.97 -0.08 4.62
C ARG A 75 -34.50 -0.25 4.99
N LEU A 76 -33.71 -0.89 4.12
CA LEU A 76 -32.29 -1.12 4.34
C LEU A 76 -31.42 0.06 3.90
N TRP A 77 -32.00 1.07 3.25
CA TRP A 77 -31.23 2.20 2.75
C TRP A 77 -30.75 3.11 3.89
N GLN A 78 -29.45 3.40 3.86
CA GLN A 78 -28.81 4.36 4.75
C GLN A 78 -27.87 5.27 3.93
N PRO A 79 -27.83 6.58 4.18
CA PRO A 79 -27.04 7.52 3.37
C PRO A 79 -25.55 7.20 3.22
N ALA A 80 -24.95 6.50 4.19
CA ALA A 80 -23.52 6.17 4.20
C ALA A 80 -23.20 4.71 3.84
N ARG A 81 -24.16 3.79 3.99
CA ARG A 81 -23.95 2.35 3.72
C ARG A 81 -24.61 1.88 2.44
N ASN A 82 -25.58 2.67 1.96
CA ASN A 82 -26.51 2.32 0.89
C ASN A 82 -27.16 0.95 1.12
N CYS A 83 -27.86 0.42 0.12
CA CYS A 83 -28.56 -0.85 0.20
C CYS A 83 -28.26 -1.71 -1.04
N PRO A 84 -28.67 -2.99 -1.05
CA PRO A 84 -28.46 -3.86 -2.20
C PRO A 84 -29.08 -3.32 -3.49
N HIS A 85 -30.22 -2.62 -3.44
CA HIS A 85 -30.84 -2.02 -4.62
C HIS A 85 -29.97 -0.95 -5.29
N VAL A 86 -29.21 -0.17 -4.52
CA VAL A 86 -28.24 0.80 -5.07
C VAL A 86 -27.11 0.05 -5.78
N VAL A 87 -26.66 -1.06 -5.22
CA VAL A 87 -25.62 -1.90 -5.82
C VAL A 87 -26.10 -2.50 -7.14
N ILE A 88 -27.32 -3.05 -7.19
CA ILE A 88 -27.91 -3.63 -8.40
C ILE A 88 -28.04 -2.55 -9.50
N ALA A 89 -28.59 -1.39 -9.15
CA ALA A 89 -28.70 -0.24 -10.05
C ALA A 89 -27.34 0.17 -10.62
N TRP A 90 -26.35 0.35 -9.75
CA TRP A 90 -25.00 0.76 -10.15
C TRP A 90 -24.31 -0.29 -11.02
N ALA A 91 -24.30 -1.57 -10.59
CA ALA A 91 -23.63 -2.66 -11.29
C ALA A 91 -24.23 -2.90 -12.68
N THR A 92 -25.56 -2.89 -12.78
CA THR A 92 -26.27 -3.12 -14.03
C THR A 92 -26.01 -1.97 -14.99
N LEU A 93 -26.13 -0.72 -14.54
CA LEU A 93 -25.86 0.45 -15.37
C LEU A 93 -24.39 0.48 -15.85
N LYS A 94 -23.43 0.16 -14.96
CA LYS A 94 -22.02 0.07 -15.32
C LYS A 94 -21.76 -1.01 -16.37
N ARG A 95 -22.34 -2.20 -16.21
CA ARG A 95 -22.19 -3.31 -17.14
C ARG A 95 -22.82 -3.00 -18.50
N THR A 96 -23.97 -2.33 -18.54
CA THR A 96 -24.64 -1.89 -19.78
C THR A 96 -23.78 -0.88 -20.54
N VAL A 97 -23.19 0.09 -19.83
CA VAL A 97 -22.39 1.17 -20.43
C VAL A 97 -20.97 0.75 -20.80
N SER A 98 -20.40 -0.23 -20.11
CA SER A 98 -19.05 -0.77 -20.35
C SER A 98 -19.04 -2.30 -20.33
N PRO A 99 -19.49 -2.95 -21.43
CA PRO A 99 -19.48 -4.39 -21.56
C PRO A 99 -18.05 -4.93 -21.40
N GLY A 100 -17.84 -5.81 -20.41
CA GLY A 100 -16.51 -6.31 -20.04
C GLY A 100 -16.11 -5.99 -18.59
N THR A 101 -16.67 -4.93 -18.00
CA THR A 101 -16.45 -4.58 -16.59
C THR A 101 -17.24 -5.49 -15.64
N LEU A 102 -16.73 -5.77 -14.43
CA LEU A 102 -17.39 -6.65 -13.45
C LEU A 102 -17.59 -8.11 -13.94
N ALA A 103 -16.64 -8.67 -14.69
CA ALA A 103 -16.75 -10.02 -15.26
C ALA A 103 -16.94 -11.16 -14.24
N HIS A 104 -16.58 -10.93 -12.97
CA HIS A 104 -16.76 -11.89 -11.87
C HIS A 104 -18.23 -11.96 -11.37
N ILE A 105 -19.08 -11.01 -11.75
CA ILE A 105 -20.50 -10.98 -11.38
C ILE A 105 -21.30 -11.62 -12.52
N LYS A 106 -22.14 -12.60 -12.18
CA LYS A 106 -23.09 -13.18 -13.12
C LYS A 106 -24.32 -12.26 -13.22
N PHE A 107 -24.60 -11.75 -14.42
CA PHE A 107 -25.77 -10.92 -14.69
C PHE A 107 -26.83 -11.71 -15.44
N ASN A 108 -28.09 -11.46 -15.09
CA ASN A 108 -29.21 -11.85 -15.91
C ASN A 108 -29.18 -11.08 -17.25
N GLN A 109 -29.20 -11.79 -18.37
CA GLN A 109 -29.10 -11.16 -19.70
C GLN A 109 -30.33 -10.31 -20.02
N GLN A 110 -31.53 -10.77 -19.62
CA GLN A 110 -32.75 -9.99 -19.83
C GLN A 110 -32.68 -8.67 -19.07
N MET A 111 -32.23 -8.69 -17.81
CA MET A 111 -32.06 -7.47 -17.00
C MET A 111 -31.10 -6.46 -17.65
N LEU A 112 -30.02 -6.93 -18.30
CA LEU A 112 -29.09 -6.05 -19.03
C LEU A 112 -29.72 -5.48 -20.30
N LEU A 113 -30.52 -6.28 -21.03
CA LEU A 113 -31.27 -5.83 -22.20
C LEU A 113 -32.33 -4.80 -21.80
N ASP A 114 -33.07 -5.05 -20.72
CA ASP A 114 -34.08 -4.13 -20.18
C ASP A 114 -33.42 -2.80 -19.78
N MET A 115 -32.33 -2.86 -19.01
CA MET A 115 -31.53 -1.66 -18.67
C MET A 115 -31.05 -0.92 -19.91
N LYS A 116 -30.58 -1.64 -20.93
CA LYS A 116 -30.15 -1.03 -22.20
C LYS A 116 -31.33 -0.34 -22.90
N CYS A 117 -32.49 -0.96 -22.96
CA CYS A 117 -33.71 -0.34 -23.50
C CYS A 117 -34.06 0.94 -22.73
N TYR A 118 -33.95 0.95 -21.40
CA TYR A 118 -34.20 2.17 -20.61
C TYR A 118 -33.15 3.26 -20.83
N THR A 119 -31.87 2.90 -21.02
CA THR A 119 -30.81 3.90 -21.30
C THR A 119 -30.88 4.47 -22.71
N ASP A 120 -31.39 3.67 -23.67
CA ASP A 120 -31.50 4.05 -25.09
C ASP A 120 -32.79 4.82 -25.38
N ARG A 121 -33.81 4.73 -24.52
CA ARG A 121 -35.04 5.54 -24.65
C ARG A 121 -34.71 7.04 -24.58
N GLU A 122 -35.02 7.73 -25.66
CA GLU A 122 -35.08 9.19 -25.66
C GLU A 122 -36.24 9.63 -24.75
N PRO A 123 -36.04 10.58 -23.82
CA PRO A 123 -37.12 11.09 -22.99
C PRO A 123 -38.17 11.60 -23.96
N ALA A 124 -39.37 11.04 -23.87
CA ALA A 124 -40.45 11.42 -24.77
C ALA A 124 -40.52 12.95 -24.78
N PRO A 125 -40.45 13.61 -25.95
CA PRO A 125 -40.57 15.05 -26.00
C PRO A 125 -41.87 15.40 -25.31
N VAL A 126 -41.76 16.11 -24.18
CA VAL A 126 -42.91 16.60 -23.45
C VAL A 126 -43.59 17.55 -24.43
N SER A 127 -44.66 17.06 -25.06
CA SER A 127 -45.59 17.87 -25.83
C SER A 127 -45.81 19.14 -25.03
N SER A 128 -45.35 20.25 -25.60
CA SER A 128 -45.42 21.57 -25.02
C SER A 128 -46.89 21.97 -24.85
N ALA A 129 -47.46 21.56 -23.73
CA ALA A 129 -48.77 21.98 -23.28
C ALA A 129 -48.67 22.25 -21.78
N ALA A 130 -48.37 23.52 -21.48
CA ALA A 130 -48.61 24.24 -20.24
C ALA A 130 -47.88 23.78 -18.96
N ASP A 131 -47.20 24.76 -18.36
CA ASP A 131 -46.85 24.89 -16.94
C ASP A 131 -47.49 23.86 -16.01
N GLY A 132 -46.72 22.85 -15.65
CA GLY A 132 -47.15 21.82 -14.73
C GLY A 132 -45.98 21.00 -14.27
N ASP A 133 -45.17 21.58 -13.38
CA ASP A 133 -44.23 20.86 -12.50
C ASP A 133 -45.00 19.66 -11.91
N THR A 134 -44.80 18.49 -12.53
CA THR A 134 -45.67 17.33 -12.33
C THR A 134 -45.58 16.87 -10.88
N ALA A 135 -46.67 16.33 -10.34
CA ALA A 135 -46.73 15.89 -8.95
C ALA A 135 -45.58 14.93 -8.60
N GLU A 136 -45.12 14.13 -9.57
CA GLU A 136 -43.97 13.23 -9.40
C GLU A 136 -42.62 13.97 -9.35
N GLN A 137 -42.38 14.96 -10.21
CA GLN A 137 -41.17 15.79 -10.13
C GLN A 137 -41.10 16.58 -8.83
N ARG A 138 -42.24 17.12 -8.35
CA ARG A 138 -42.32 17.76 -7.03
C ARG A 138 -42.04 16.79 -5.90
N LYS A 139 -42.57 15.56 -5.98
CA LYS A 139 -42.34 14.50 -4.98
C LYS A 139 -40.87 14.07 -4.95
N LEU A 140 -40.21 14.03 -6.11
CA LEU A 140 -38.79 13.72 -6.23
C LEU A 140 -37.90 14.84 -5.67
N LYS A 141 -38.15 16.09 -6.07
CA LYS A 141 -37.46 17.28 -5.54
C LYS A 141 -37.67 17.42 -4.03
N ALA A 142 -38.89 17.22 -3.54
CA ALA A 142 -39.22 17.25 -2.12
C ALA A 142 -38.51 16.14 -1.35
N GLY A 143 -38.50 14.91 -1.88
CA GLY A 143 -37.80 13.80 -1.24
C GLY A 143 -36.27 13.97 -1.21
N LEU A 144 -35.68 14.63 -2.22
CA LEU A 144 -34.26 14.97 -2.22
C LEU A 144 -33.94 16.13 -1.26
N SER A 145 -34.82 17.13 -1.17
CA SER A 145 -34.72 18.22 -0.20
C SER A 145 -34.87 17.71 1.24
N GLU A 146 -35.78 16.78 1.49
CA GLU A 146 -35.95 16.11 2.78
C GLU A 146 -34.72 15.28 3.15
N ALA A 147 -34.13 14.55 2.21
CA ALA A 147 -32.87 13.83 2.43
C ALA A 147 -31.70 14.79 2.76
N ARG A 148 -31.68 15.99 2.16
CA ARG A 148 -30.75 17.06 2.53
C ARG A 148 -31.03 17.59 3.94
N SER A 149 -32.29 17.84 4.27
CA SER A 149 -32.73 18.37 5.57
C SER A 149 -32.45 17.42 6.73
N LEU A 150 -32.83 16.14 6.61
CA LEU A 150 -32.56 15.11 7.62
C LEU A 150 -31.06 14.91 7.85
N ARG A 151 -30.26 14.98 6.79
CA ARG A 151 -28.79 14.94 6.90
C ARG A 151 -28.25 16.17 7.62
N ASN A 152 -28.74 17.37 7.29
CA ASN A 152 -28.29 18.61 7.93
C ASN A 152 -28.73 18.71 9.40
N ALA A 153 -29.93 18.23 9.74
CA ALA A 153 -30.45 18.21 11.11
C ALA A 153 -29.68 17.23 12.01
N HIS A 154 -29.29 16.07 11.48
CA HIS A 154 -28.42 15.13 12.21
C HIS A 154 -27.03 15.71 12.51
N LEU A 155 -26.56 16.64 11.68
CA LEU A 155 -25.25 17.29 11.81
C LEU A 155 -25.29 18.53 12.72
N GLY A 156 -26.42 19.23 12.83
CA GLY A 156 -26.58 20.41 13.69
C GLY A 156 -26.68 20.10 15.20
N GLY A 157 -26.88 18.84 15.58
CA GLY A 157 -27.03 18.39 16.97
C GLY A 157 -25.72 18.21 17.75
N GLN A 158 -24.56 18.20 17.08
CA GLN A 158 -23.25 18.11 17.74
C GLN A 158 -22.64 19.51 17.91
N LYS A 159 -23.16 20.28 18.88
CA LYS A 159 -22.49 21.51 19.35
C LYS A 159 -21.35 21.13 20.30
N LEU A 160 -20.12 21.22 19.80
CA LEU A 160 -18.89 21.15 20.59
C LEU A 160 -18.73 22.41 21.45
N SER A 161 -18.54 22.20 22.75
CA SER A 161 -18.12 23.23 23.72
C SER A 161 -16.76 23.79 23.33
N SER A 162 -16.67 25.12 23.30
CA SER A 162 -15.46 25.91 23.12
C SER A 162 -14.70 26.07 24.44
N VAL A 163 -13.35 26.13 24.38
CA VAL A 163 -12.45 27.14 24.99
C VAL A 163 -10.97 26.87 24.57
N LEU A 164 -10.41 27.77 23.73
CA LEU A 164 -8.99 28.21 23.52
C LEU A 164 -7.86 27.21 23.11
N PRO A 165 -6.70 27.67 22.55
CA PRO A 165 -6.44 28.54 21.39
C PRO A 165 -5.40 27.96 20.37
N LYS A 166 -5.27 28.59 19.18
CA LYS A 166 -4.46 28.26 17.98
C LYS A 166 -4.98 27.09 17.13
N VAL A 167 -5.91 27.40 16.22
CA VAL A 167 -6.52 26.45 15.28
C VAL A 167 -5.43 25.85 14.37
N PRO A 168 -5.11 24.54 14.48
CA PRO A 168 -4.29 23.84 13.50
C PRO A 168 -5.00 23.85 12.15
N PRO A 169 -4.31 23.64 11.01
CA PRO A 169 -5.02 23.33 9.77
C PRO A 169 -5.95 22.14 10.04
N GLN A 170 -7.27 22.37 9.91
CA GLN A 170 -8.31 21.40 10.25
C GLN A 170 -8.08 20.05 9.57
N PHE A 171 -7.41 20.03 8.42
CA PHE A 171 -7.11 18.84 7.64
C PHE A 171 -5.61 18.56 7.56
N ARG A 172 -5.24 17.28 7.68
CA ARG A 172 -3.85 16.80 7.53
C ARG A 172 -3.78 15.42 6.90
N LEU A 173 -2.76 15.16 6.09
CA LEU A 173 -2.46 13.83 5.58
C LEU A 173 -1.62 13.10 6.63
N VAL A 174 -2.21 12.12 7.33
CA VAL A 174 -1.50 11.30 8.32
C VAL A 174 -1.09 9.99 7.68
N ILE A 175 0.20 9.68 7.74
CA ILE A 175 0.80 8.44 7.27
C ILE A 175 1.47 7.70 8.42
N GLY A 176 1.48 6.37 8.38
CA GLY A 176 2.13 5.57 9.41
C GLY A 176 1.72 4.10 9.36
N MET A 177 2.29 3.31 10.27
CA MET A 177 1.91 1.92 10.48
C MET A 177 0.52 1.89 11.13
N GLY A 178 -0.46 1.23 10.48
CA GLY A 178 -1.79 1.07 11.06
C GLY A 178 -1.74 0.16 12.29
N HIS A 179 -2.26 0.61 13.43
CA HIS A 179 -2.30 -0.15 14.70
C HIS A 179 -2.83 -1.59 14.56
N ASN A 180 -3.76 -1.82 13.64
CA ASN A 180 -4.42 -3.12 13.50
C ASN A 180 -3.95 -3.93 12.29
N SER A 181 -3.22 -3.32 11.34
CA SER A 181 -2.97 -3.94 10.04
C SER A 181 -1.50 -4.28 9.78
N ASN A 182 -0.57 -3.86 10.64
CA ASN A 182 0.89 -3.91 10.40
C ASN A 182 1.27 -3.44 8.97
N ARG A 183 0.42 -2.60 8.37
CA ARG A 183 0.52 -2.11 7.01
C ARG A 183 0.70 -0.62 7.10
N PHE A 184 1.65 -0.12 6.34
CA PHE A 184 1.83 1.30 6.13
C PHE A 184 0.60 1.85 5.41
N SER A 185 0.01 2.93 5.91
CA SER A 185 -1.20 3.51 5.35
C SER A 185 -1.19 5.02 5.50
N GLY A 186 -1.96 5.70 4.66
CA GLY A 186 -2.18 7.14 4.72
C GLY A 186 -3.66 7.46 4.70
N ARG A 187 -4.06 8.47 5.48
CA ARG A 187 -5.45 8.93 5.60
C ARG A 187 -5.48 10.44 5.76
N ILE A 188 -6.48 11.09 5.17
CA ILE A 188 -6.78 12.47 5.49
C ILE A 188 -7.56 12.48 6.79
N LEU A 189 -7.05 13.22 7.79
CA LEU A 189 -7.77 13.46 9.03
C LEU A 189 -8.32 14.88 9.05
N ARG A 190 -9.51 15.03 9.62
CA ARG A 190 -10.04 16.30 10.11
C ARG A 190 -10.04 16.24 11.63
N ASP A 191 -9.20 17.03 12.28
CA ASP A 191 -8.90 16.86 13.70
C ASP A 191 -8.45 15.42 14.00
N ASN A 192 -9.28 14.60 14.67
CA ASN A 192 -8.99 13.18 14.90
C ASN A 192 -9.90 12.23 14.11
N GLU A 193 -10.77 12.76 13.25
CA GLU A 193 -11.71 12.00 12.45
C GLU A 193 -11.12 11.67 11.08
N ILE A 194 -11.31 10.43 10.63
CA ILE A 194 -10.91 10.03 9.28
C ILE A 194 -11.89 10.63 8.28
N VAL A 195 -11.34 11.35 7.31
CA VAL A 195 -12.09 11.90 6.19
C VAL A 195 -12.06 10.87 5.06
N HIS A 196 -13.23 10.37 4.70
CA HIS A 196 -13.38 9.42 3.60
C HIS A 196 -13.60 10.14 2.27
N GLY A 197 -13.26 9.49 1.15
CA GLY A 197 -13.45 10.04 -0.21
C GLY A 197 -14.87 10.48 -0.54
N TRP A 198 -15.88 9.87 0.10
CA TRP A 198 -17.30 10.22 -0.01
C TRP A 198 -17.78 11.28 0.98
N THR A 199 -16.90 11.80 1.84
CA THR A 199 -17.25 12.83 2.83
C THR A 199 -17.46 14.14 2.09
N ALA A 200 -18.72 14.52 1.91
CA ALA A 200 -19.09 15.63 1.03
C ALA A 200 -18.96 17.01 1.69
N ILE A 201 -18.93 17.08 3.02
CA ILE A 201 -19.25 18.26 3.81
C ILE A 201 -18.00 18.77 4.51
N GLY A 202 -17.74 20.07 4.37
CA GLY A 202 -16.66 20.77 5.06
C GLY A 202 -15.25 20.49 4.50
N ILE A 203 -15.12 19.68 3.44
CA ILE A 203 -13.84 19.46 2.78
C ILE A 203 -13.61 20.57 1.74
N PRO A 204 -12.45 21.25 1.78
CA PRO A 204 -12.02 22.17 0.72
C PRO A 204 -11.98 21.51 -0.67
N THR A 205 -12.32 22.26 -1.71
CA THR A 205 -12.47 21.76 -3.10
C THR A 205 -11.20 21.13 -3.66
N ASP A 206 -10.04 21.68 -3.33
CA ASP A 206 -8.73 21.15 -3.74
C ASP A 206 -8.45 19.77 -3.12
N LEU A 207 -8.67 19.63 -1.82
CA LEU A 207 -8.53 18.36 -1.10
C LEU A 207 -9.55 17.32 -1.56
N ALA A 208 -10.81 17.71 -1.77
CA ALA A 208 -11.84 16.83 -2.32
C ALA A 208 -11.47 16.32 -3.73
N ARG A 209 -10.91 17.19 -4.58
CA ARG A 209 -10.43 16.80 -5.91
C ARG A 209 -9.27 15.81 -5.81
N PHE A 210 -8.31 16.05 -4.91
CA PHE A 210 -7.20 15.13 -4.67
C PHE A 210 -7.70 13.75 -4.24
N MET A 211 -8.61 13.68 -3.27
CA MET A 211 -9.16 12.42 -2.76
C MET A 211 -9.99 11.68 -3.82
N ALA A 212 -10.68 12.40 -4.71
CA ALA A 212 -11.41 11.80 -5.82
C ALA A 212 -10.48 11.22 -6.90
N SER A 213 -9.30 11.83 -7.12
CA SER A 213 -8.31 11.34 -8.08
C SER A 213 -7.37 10.26 -7.51
N ASN A 214 -7.27 10.16 -6.18
CA ASN A 214 -6.41 9.22 -5.46
C ASN A 214 -7.23 8.56 -4.36
N SER A 215 -8.05 7.58 -4.74
CA SER A 215 -9.01 6.91 -3.87
C SER A 215 -8.33 6.11 -2.74
N SER A 216 -7.12 5.63 -2.98
CA SER A 216 -6.27 4.96 -1.98
C SER A 216 -4.95 5.69 -1.77
N TYR A 217 -4.40 5.54 -0.58
CA TYR A 217 -3.03 5.97 -0.30
C TYR A 217 -2.02 5.09 -1.03
N GLU A 218 -0.99 5.73 -1.59
CA GLU A 218 0.16 5.07 -2.20
C GLU A 218 1.46 5.71 -1.68
N SER A 219 2.43 4.90 -1.27
CA SER A 219 3.75 5.40 -0.88
C SER A 219 4.65 5.63 -2.10
N THR A 220 4.20 6.45 -3.05
CA THR A 220 4.93 6.74 -4.29
C THR A 220 5.28 8.22 -4.43
N PRO A 221 6.40 8.56 -5.09
CA PRO A 221 6.73 9.94 -5.45
C PRO A 221 5.58 10.66 -6.18
N ARG A 222 4.84 9.93 -7.02
CA ARG A 222 3.69 10.44 -7.77
C ARG A 222 2.57 10.91 -6.84
N TYR A 223 2.23 10.14 -5.81
CA TYR A 223 1.18 10.46 -4.86
C TYR A 223 1.46 11.79 -4.13
N PHE A 224 2.67 11.94 -3.59
CA PHE A 224 3.06 13.17 -2.87
C PHE A 224 3.19 14.38 -3.80
N LYS A 225 3.74 14.21 -5.01
CA LYS A 225 3.74 15.27 -6.04
C LYS A 225 2.32 15.70 -6.40
N ALA A 226 1.39 14.77 -6.57
CA ALA A 226 -0.01 15.07 -6.84
C ALA A 226 -0.68 15.79 -5.66
N PHE A 227 -0.46 15.32 -4.43
CA PHE A 227 -0.99 15.96 -3.22
C PHE A 227 -0.55 17.42 -3.11
N LEU A 228 0.75 17.67 -3.18
CA LEU A 228 1.31 19.02 -3.09
C LEU A 228 0.84 19.92 -4.24
N LYS A 229 0.85 19.40 -5.48
CA LYS A 229 0.41 20.15 -6.66
C LYS A 229 -1.07 20.55 -6.60
N MET A 230 -1.94 19.61 -6.20
CA MET A 230 -3.39 19.84 -6.20
C MET A 230 -3.84 20.71 -5.04
N THR A 231 -3.19 20.60 -3.89
CA THR A 231 -3.55 21.35 -2.66
C THR A 231 -2.74 22.64 -2.48
N GLY A 232 -1.71 22.86 -3.30
CA GLY A 232 -0.78 23.99 -3.14
C GLY A 232 0.03 23.92 -1.83
N GLY A 233 0.23 22.73 -1.27
CA GLY A 233 0.98 22.53 -0.02
C GLY A 233 0.29 23.06 1.25
N LYS A 234 -1.01 23.37 1.20
CA LYS A 234 -1.75 23.95 2.33
C LYS A 234 -1.94 23.02 3.53
N TYR A 235 -1.89 21.70 3.30
CA TYR A 235 -2.17 20.69 4.32
C TYR A 235 -0.87 19.99 4.70
N PRO A 236 -0.55 19.89 6.00
CA PRO A 236 0.66 19.22 6.43
C PRO A 236 0.57 17.71 6.19
N ILE A 237 1.73 17.13 5.91
CA ILE A 237 1.94 15.68 5.90
C ILE A 237 2.48 15.32 7.27
N ILE A 238 1.83 14.42 7.99
CA ILE A 238 2.20 14.01 9.34
C ILE A 238 2.52 12.53 9.33
N PHE A 239 3.66 12.16 9.88
CA PHE A 239 3.98 10.79 10.26
C PHE A 239 3.46 10.50 11.66
N ARG A 240 2.74 9.39 11.83
CA ARG A 240 2.32 8.89 13.13
C ARG A 240 3.05 7.59 13.44
N GLY A 241 3.92 7.65 14.45
CA GLY A 241 4.69 6.49 14.94
C GLY A 241 3.86 5.52 15.77
N ALA A 242 4.50 4.44 16.24
CA ALA A 242 3.85 3.38 17.04
C ALA A 242 3.26 3.90 18.36
N GLU A 243 3.93 4.87 18.99
CA GLU A 243 3.48 5.53 20.23
C GLU A 243 2.46 6.66 19.99
N ALA A 244 1.84 6.68 18.81
CA ALA A 244 0.94 7.75 18.35
C ALA A 244 1.55 9.16 18.29
N HIS A 245 2.88 9.27 18.42
CA HIS A 245 3.60 10.54 18.24
C HIS A 245 3.46 11.03 16.79
N GLU A 246 3.03 12.28 16.62
CA GLU A 246 2.83 12.94 15.33
C GLU A 246 4.02 13.85 15.00
N THR A 247 4.67 13.59 13.85
CA THR A 247 5.80 14.38 13.36
C THR A 247 5.49 14.92 11.98
N ALA A 248 5.61 16.23 11.79
CA ALA A 248 5.41 16.84 10.48
C ALA A 248 6.55 16.45 9.52
N LEU A 249 6.18 16.07 8.30
CA LEU A 249 7.10 15.69 7.24
C LEU A 249 7.00 16.64 6.04
N VAL A 250 8.13 16.85 5.38
CA VAL A 250 8.28 17.60 4.13
C VAL A 250 8.75 16.65 3.03
N TYR A 251 8.02 16.60 1.93
CA TYR A 251 8.42 15.79 0.78
C TYR A 251 9.51 16.49 -0.04
N ARG A 252 10.69 15.88 -0.09
CA ARG A 252 11.92 16.34 -0.76
C ARG A 252 12.07 15.64 -2.11
N GLY A 253 11.16 15.97 -3.03
CA GLY A 253 11.11 15.34 -4.36
C GLY A 253 12.28 15.68 -5.28
N ASP A 254 13.08 16.66 -4.89
CA ASP A 254 14.27 17.24 -5.53
C ASP A 254 15.58 16.65 -5.01
N GLU A 255 15.55 15.94 -3.87
CA GLU A 255 16.72 15.32 -3.24
C GLU A 255 16.50 13.79 -3.15
N PRO A 256 16.43 13.06 -4.26
CA PRO A 256 16.30 11.60 -4.19
C PRO A 256 17.51 10.99 -3.47
N ARG A 257 17.23 9.95 -2.69
CA ARG A 257 18.24 9.11 -2.03
C ARG A 257 18.41 7.84 -2.84
N ARG A 258 19.65 7.38 -3.03
CA ARG A 258 19.94 6.15 -3.77
C ARG A 258 20.10 4.98 -2.80
N ALA A 259 19.41 3.87 -3.05
CA ALA A 259 19.60 2.62 -2.32
C ALA A 259 20.93 1.95 -2.74
N CYS A 260 21.72 1.57 -1.74
CA CYS A 260 23.01 0.89 -1.87
C CYS A 260 23.11 -0.28 -0.88
N ILE A 261 24.16 -1.11 -1.02
CA ILE A 261 24.55 -2.12 -0.03
C ILE A 261 25.95 -1.78 0.50
N GLY A 262 26.11 -1.79 1.82
CA GLY A 262 27.41 -1.68 2.48
C GLY A 262 27.91 -3.03 2.98
N PHE A 263 29.17 -3.35 2.70
CA PHE A 263 29.89 -4.49 3.26
C PHE A 263 30.99 -3.95 4.16
N ASP A 264 30.81 -4.03 5.48
CA ASP A 264 31.84 -3.64 6.43
C ASP A 264 32.57 -4.88 6.93
N ILE A 265 33.84 -4.99 6.55
CA ILE A 265 34.66 -6.16 6.80
C ILE A 265 35.49 -5.88 8.04
N GLY A 266 35.18 -6.60 9.11
CA GLY A 266 35.96 -6.64 10.33
C GLY A 266 37.04 -7.71 10.27
N ARG A 267 37.66 -7.97 11.42
CA ARG A 267 38.66 -9.04 11.55
C ARG A 267 38.04 -10.44 11.40
N ASP A 268 36.94 -10.67 12.10
CA ASP A 268 36.30 -12.00 12.22
C ASP A 268 34.82 -11.99 11.77
N GLU A 269 34.25 -10.81 11.52
CA GLU A 269 32.86 -10.63 11.09
C GLU A 269 32.73 -9.72 9.87
N VAL A 270 31.68 -9.92 9.08
CA VAL A 270 31.25 -9.04 7.99
C VAL A 270 29.86 -8.53 8.30
N ILE A 271 29.66 -7.21 8.22
CA ILE A 271 28.37 -6.57 8.35
C ILE A 271 27.85 -6.21 6.96
N VAL A 272 26.79 -6.89 6.54
CA VAL A 272 26.11 -6.63 5.27
C VAL A 272 24.88 -5.79 5.54
N SER A 273 24.90 -4.53 5.09
CA SER A 273 23.90 -3.53 5.44
C SER A 273 23.21 -2.93 4.23
N ARG A 274 21.92 -2.64 4.36
CA ARG A 274 21.24 -1.70 3.48
C ARG A 274 21.71 -0.30 3.83
N SER A 275 22.17 0.44 2.82
CA SER A 275 22.69 1.79 2.96
C SER A 275 22.06 2.74 1.95
N LEU A 276 22.33 4.02 2.13
CA LEU A 276 21.93 5.13 1.27
C LEU A 276 23.18 5.79 0.72
N ASP A 277 23.10 6.44 -0.44
CA ASP A 277 24.10 7.39 -0.96
C ASP A 277 25.56 7.03 -0.62
N ASN A 278 26.14 6.11 -1.39
CA ASN A 278 27.55 5.69 -1.24
C ASN A 278 27.89 5.14 0.16
N GLY A 279 26.99 4.35 0.76
CA GLY A 279 27.29 3.61 1.99
C GLY A 279 26.88 4.30 3.29
N SER A 280 26.23 5.46 3.22
CA SER A 280 25.66 6.13 4.39
C SER A 280 24.61 5.24 5.08
N PRO A 281 24.62 5.11 6.42
CA PRO A 281 23.65 4.27 7.12
C PRO A 281 22.22 4.82 7.02
N ILE A 282 21.24 3.92 7.00
CA ILE A 282 19.82 4.30 7.13
C ILE A 282 19.61 4.84 8.56
N PRO A 283 19.03 6.05 8.74
CA PRO A 283 18.78 6.59 10.08
C PRO A 283 17.91 5.67 10.92
N VAL A 284 18.19 5.59 12.23
CA VAL A 284 17.59 4.56 13.09
C VAL A 284 16.07 4.63 13.06
N GLY A 285 15.38 5.75 13.22
CA GLY A 285 13.90 5.79 13.16
C GLY A 285 13.31 5.92 11.75
N ALA A 286 14.13 5.85 10.70
CA ALA A 286 13.62 5.90 9.34
C ALA A 286 12.78 4.67 9.00
N VAL A 287 11.78 4.88 8.14
CA VAL A 287 10.92 3.84 7.58
C VAL A 287 11.07 3.85 6.08
N VAL A 288 11.37 2.68 5.52
CA VAL A 288 11.34 2.44 4.07
C VAL A 288 10.00 1.82 3.72
N HIS A 289 9.27 2.43 2.79
CA HIS A 289 8.06 1.83 2.24
C HIS A 289 7.90 2.18 0.76
N ASP A 290 7.67 1.17 -0.09
CA ASP A 290 7.60 1.29 -1.54
C ASP A 290 8.78 2.11 -2.14
N GLY A 291 8.50 3.24 -2.76
CA GLY A 291 9.54 4.05 -3.41
C GLY A 291 10.05 5.19 -2.55
N LEU A 292 9.85 5.15 -1.23
CA LEU A 292 10.07 6.29 -0.34
C LEU A 292 10.81 5.90 0.94
N LEU A 293 11.62 6.85 1.41
CA LEU A 293 12.27 6.86 2.71
C LEU A 293 11.63 7.97 3.57
N PHE A 294 11.00 7.58 4.67
CA PHE A 294 10.42 8.49 5.66
C PHE A 294 11.41 8.64 6.81
N VAL A 295 11.87 9.86 7.10
CA VAL A 295 12.83 10.16 8.16
C VAL A 295 12.17 11.13 9.15
N PRO A 296 11.47 10.62 10.18
CA PRO A 296 10.79 11.47 11.16
C PRO A 296 11.73 12.43 11.89
N GLU A 297 12.96 12.01 12.19
CA GLU A 297 13.94 12.83 12.91
C GLU A 297 14.31 14.12 12.19
N THR A 298 14.37 14.07 10.85
CA THR A 298 14.65 15.25 10.01
C THR A 298 13.38 15.85 9.42
N GLY A 299 12.20 15.30 9.78
CA GLY A 299 10.91 15.72 9.25
C GLY A 299 10.83 15.65 7.72
N SER A 300 11.43 14.62 7.09
CA SER A 300 11.59 14.58 5.63
C SER A 300 11.13 13.26 5.00
N ILE A 301 10.65 13.35 3.75
CA ILE A 301 10.32 12.21 2.89
C ILE A 301 11.16 12.31 1.63
N TYR A 302 11.97 11.30 1.36
CA TYR A 302 12.81 11.25 0.17
C TYR A 302 12.33 10.19 -0.82
N PRO A 303 12.28 10.48 -2.12
CA PRO A 303 12.25 9.45 -3.15
C PRO A 303 13.44 8.51 -2.97
N LEU A 304 13.20 7.21 -3.04
CA LEU A 304 14.24 6.20 -2.99
C LEU A 304 14.45 5.63 -4.39
N GLU A 305 15.62 5.90 -4.95
CA GLU A 305 16.05 5.38 -6.24
C GLU A 305 16.77 4.03 -6.10
N ASN A 306 16.83 3.30 -7.22
CA ASN A 306 17.60 2.06 -7.31
C ASN A 306 17.25 0.98 -6.26
N ARG A 307 16.00 0.97 -5.77
CA ARG A 307 15.55 0.02 -4.74
C ARG A 307 15.75 -1.46 -5.11
N LYS A 308 15.85 -1.78 -6.41
CA LYS A 308 16.17 -3.13 -6.89
C LYS A 308 17.42 -3.72 -6.23
N VAL A 309 18.40 -2.88 -5.88
CA VAL A 309 19.62 -3.31 -5.19
C VAL A 309 19.33 -3.92 -3.82
N TRP A 310 18.33 -3.43 -3.08
CA TRP A 310 17.97 -4.08 -1.81
C TRP A 310 17.33 -5.46 -1.96
N ARG A 311 16.84 -5.84 -3.16
CA ARG A 311 16.48 -7.24 -3.42
C ARG A 311 17.72 -8.13 -3.51
N GLN A 312 18.85 -7.60 -4.00
CA GLN A 312 20.12 -8.33 -3.99
C GLN A 312 20.59 -8.52 -2.54
N TRP A 313 20.40 -7.52 -1.67
CA TRP A 313 20.64 -7.68 -0.23
C TRP A 313 19.77 -8.78 0.38
N GLU A 314 18.48 -8.83 0.06
CA GLU A 314 17.57 -9.90 0.51
C GLU A 314 18.08 -11.28 0.07
N LEU A 315 18.53 -11.43 -1.19
CA LEU A 315 19.12 -12.68 -1.68
C LEU A 315 20.41 -13.08 -0.94
N VAL A 316 21.26 -12.12 -0.61
CA VAL A 316 22.48 -12.38 0.19
C VAL A 316 22.10 -12.90 1.59
N VAL A 317 21.10 -12.28 2.22
CA VAL A 317 20.60 -12.72 3.53
C VAL A 317 19.99 -14.13 3.46
N ASP A 318 19.18 -14.39 2.44
CA ASP A 318 18.55 -15.71 2.23
C ASP A 318 19.61 -16.83 2.08
N GLU A 319 20.68 -16.59 1.31
CA GLU A 319 21.79 -17.55 1.18
C GLU A 319 22.58 -17.77 2.48
N LEU A 320 22.78 -16.70 3.27
CA LEU A 320 23.41 -16.80 4.58
C LEU A 320 22.54 -17.65 5.52
N ASP A 321 21.23 -17.43 5.55
CA ASP A 321 20.29 -18.20 6.38
C ASP A 321 20.25 -19.68 5.96
N LEU A 322 20.28 -19.99 4.66
CA LEU A 322 20.34 -21.37 4.18
C LEU A 322 21.58 -22.10 4.67
N LEU A 323 22.75 -21.44 4.66
CA LEU A 323 23.99 -22.05 5.13
C LEU A 323 24.00 -22.25 6.65
N ASN A 324 23.44 -21.30 7.40
CA ASN A 324 23.32 -21.40 8.85
C ASN A 324 22.45 -22.60 9.29
N ILE A 325 21.38 -22.89 8.55
CA ILE A 325 20.50 -24.06 8.80
C ILE A 325 21.17 -25.37 8.35
N SER A 326 22.03 -25.32 7.33
CA SER A 326 22.66 -26.50 6.74
C SER A 326 23.84 -27.07 7.52
N HIS A 327 24.20 -26.50 8.67
CA HIS A 327 25.01 -27.24 9.64
C HIS A 327 24.18 -28.44 10.08
N PRO A 328 24.54 -29.65 9.63
CA PRO A 328 23.73 -30.81 9.86
C PRO A 328 23.62 -30.95 11.37
N TYR A 329 22.39 -30.98 11.87
CA TYR A 329 22.12 -31.89 12.97
C TYR A 329 22.84 -33.17 12.62
N ASP A 330 23.88 -33.42 13.41
CA ASP A 330 24.60 -34.67 13.46
C ASP A 330 23.55 -35.77 13.37
N GLU A 331 23.37 -36.32 12.16
CA GLU A 331 22.57 -37.51 11.88
C GLU A 331 23.29 -38.73 12.49
N SER A 332 23.84 -38.58 13.70
CA SER A 332 23.83 -39.62 14.71
C SER A 332 22.38 -39.86 15.16
N CYS A 333 21.52 -40.17 14.19
CA CYS A 333 20.47 -41.14 14.37
C CYS A 333 21.16 -42.42 14.81
N ASN A 334 21.36 -42.50 16.12
CA ASN A 334 21.34 -43.69 16.95
C ASN A 334 20.73 -44.89 16.20
N GLU A 335 21.54 -45.60 15.43
CA GLU A 335 21.31 -47.03 15.31
C GLU A 335 21.63 -47.59 16.69
N GLU A 336 20.56 -47.94 17.40
CA GLU A 336 20.54 -48.72 18.61
C GLU A 336 21.42 -49.97 18.45
N LYS A 337 22.73 -49.85 18.70
CA LYS A 337 23.55 -50.98 19.10
C LYS A 337 23.63 -50.98 20.61
N LYS A 338 22.66 -51.69 21.16
CA LYS A 338 22.78 -52.34 22.46
C LYS A 338 24.13 -53.08 22.53
N ASP A 339 24.69 -52.96 23.71
CA ASP A 339 25.66 -53.85 24.35
C ASP A 339 27.10 -53.30 24.48
N ASP A 340 27.47 -53.21 25.76
CA ASP A 340 28.81 -53.26 26.36
C ASP A 340 29.53 -51.95 26.73
N ASP A 341 29.17 -51.46 27.92
CA ASP A 341 30.07 -51.14 29.05
C ASP A 341 31.55 -50.87 28.70
N LYS A 342 31.93 -49.61 28.41
CA LYS A 342 33.23 -49.05 28.86
C LYS A 342 33.16 -47.56 29.18
N LEU A 343 33.42 -47.29 30.45
CA LEU A 343 33.65 -46.00 31.09
C LEU A 343 34.92 -45.33 30.52
N TYR A 344 34.77 -44.30 29.69
CA TYR A 344 35.83 -43.33 29.44
C TYR A 344 35.27 -41.90 29.57
N ASP A 345 35.85 -41.20 30.53
CA ASP A 345 35.71 -39.78 30.82
C ASP A 345 36.58 -39.02 29.82
N ASP A 346 35.95 -38.43 28.80
CA ASP A 346 36.63 -37.54 27.84
C ASP A 346 35.99 -36.15 27.88
N SER A 347 36.44 -35.37 28.86
CA SER A 347 36.11 -33.97 29.04
C SER A 347 36.94 -33.10 28.08
N SER A 348 36.57 -33.08 26.80
CA SER A 348 36.99 -32.00 25.90
C SER A 348 35.91 -31.67 24.87
N GLN A 349 34.75 -31.22 25.34
CA GLN A 349 33.87 -30.40 24.51
C GLN A 349 34.53 -29.02 24.37
N SER A 350 35.27 -28.84 23.27
CA SER A 350 35.61 -27.52 22.76
C SER A 350 34.33 -26.69 22.71
N PRO A 351 34.31 -25.42 23.17
CA PRO A 351 33.14 -24.58 23.04
C PRO A 351 32.86 -24.43 21.54
N ILE A 352 31.80 -25.07 21.07
CA ILE A 352 31.26 -24.83 19.74
C ILE A 352 30.80 -23.36 19.79
N ILE A 353 31.65 -22.47 19.27
CA ILE A 353 31.29 -21.09 18.99
C ILE A 353 30.16 -21.21 17.97
N THR A 354 28.91 -21.09 18.44
CA THR A 354 27.76 -21.09 17.56
C THR A 354 27.96 -19.91 16.61
N GLN A 355 28.16 -20.22 15.33
CA GLN A 355 28.34 -19.26 14.24
C GLN A 355 27.00 -18.57 13.98
N GLU A 356 26.53 -17.78 14.94
CA GLU A 356 25.20 -17.19 14.85
C GLU A 356 25.24 -15.94 13.97
N ILE A 357 24.46 -16.01 12.89
CA ILE A 357 24.03 -14.84 12.14
C ILE A 357 23.31 -13.90 13.11
N ARG A 358 23.82 -12.68 13.25
CA ARG A 358 23.22 -11.66 14.13
C ARG A 358 22.41 -10.68 13.29
N PRO A 359 21.07 -10.76 13.31
CA PRO A 359 20.23 -9.79 12.61
C PRO A 359 20.35 -8.41 13.27
N LEU A 360 20.55 -7.38 12.46
CA LEU A 360 20.61 -5.99 12.88
C LEU A 360 19.51 -5.18 12.16
N ARG A 361 19.20 -3.99 12.67
CA ARG A 361 18.23 -3.12 11.99
C ARG A 361 18.83 -2.66 10.66
N HIS A 362 18.25 -3.14 9.55
CA HIS A 362 18.72 -2.91 8.18
C HIS A 362 20.07 -3.57 7.82
N ALA A 363 20.60 -4.46 8.66
CA ALA A 363 21.86 -5.14 8.38
C ALA A 363 21.87 -6.56 8.94
N VAL A 364 22.88 -7.33 8.58
CA VAL A 364 23.17 -8.63 9.18
C VAL A 364 24.67 -8.69 9.45
N ALA A 365 25.04 -9.13 10.65
CA ALA A 365 26.43 -9.39 10.99
C ALA A 365 26.65 -10.91 10.97
N VAL A 366 27.67 -11.36 10.25
CA VAL A 366 27.96 -12.79 10.05
C VAL A 366 29.45 -13.06 10.22
N PRO A 367 29.84 -14.26 10.68
CA PRO A 367 31.24 -14.67 10.68
C PRO A 367 31.83 -14.62 9.27
N LEU A 368 33.09 -14.17 9.15
CA LEU A 368 33.77 -14.04 7.86
C LEU A 368 33.83 -15.37 7.09
N SER A 369 34.00 -16.49 7.79
CA SER A 369 33.99 -17.84 7.21
C SER A 369 32.65 -18.20 6.56
N LEU A 370 31.53 -17.87 7.22
CA LEU A 370 30.19 -18.12 6.73
C LEU A 370 29.88 -17.23 5.52
N PHE A 371 30.27 -15.96 5.58
CA PHE A 371 30.13 -15.03 4.46
C PHE A 371 30.89 -15.51 3.22
N ASN A 372 32.15 -15.93 3.36
CA ASN A 372 32.94 -16.46 2.24
C ASN A 372 32.31 -17.73 1.64
N SER A 373 31.72 -18.58 2.48
CA SER A 373 30.99 -19.78 2.03
C SER A 373 29.74 -19.42 1.22
N ALA A 374 29.00 -18.39 1.64
CA ALA A 374 27.86 -17.85 0.90
C ALA A 374 28.29 -17.18 -0.42
N GLY A 375 29.41 -16.45 -0.40
CA GLY A 375 29.97 -15.76 -1.57
C GLY A 375 30.24 -16.68 -2.76
N ILE A 376 30.61 -17.94 -2.52
CA ILE A 376 30.84 -18.95 -3.58
C ILE A 376 29.52 -19.33 -4.28
N ARG A 377 28.39 -19.27 -3.58
CA ARG A 377 27.06 -19.64 -4.10
C ARG A 377 26.33 -18.48 -4.78
N LEU A 378 26.72 -17.26 -4.45
CA LEU A 378 26.12 -16.05 -5.00
C LEU A 378 26.56 -15.86 -6.46
N ASN A 379 25.59 -15.84 -7.38
CA ASN A 379 25.87 -15.58 -8.79
C ASN A 379 26.38 -14.14 -8.99
N PRO A 380 27.61 -13.92 -9.49
CA PRO A 380 28.17 -12.58 -9.72
C PRO A 380 27.34 -11.72 -10.68
N GLU A 381 26.61 -12.33 -11.61
CA GLU A 381 25.74 -11.61 -12.56
C GLU A 381 24.57 -10.91 -11.88
N LEU A 382 24.23 -11.30 -10.64
CA LEU A 382 23.21 -10.62 -9.85
C LEU A 382 23.66 -9.24 -9.38
N PHE A 383 24.96 -8.92 -9.44
CA PHE A 383 25.56 -7.70 -8.88
C PHE A 383 25.83 -6.66 -9.99
N GLU A 384 24.76 -6.01 -10.45
CA GLU A 384 24.86 -4.94 -11.46
C GLU A 384 25.56 -3.68 -10.92
N ASN A 385 26.43 -3.07 -11.72
CA ASN A 385 27.10 -1.78 -11.45
C ASN A 385 27.74 -1.71 -10.04
N MET A 386 28.68 -2.63 -9.75
CA MET A 386 29.27 -2.76 -8.42
C MET A 386 29.78 -1.43 -7.84
N GLU A 387 30.45 -0.62 -8.65
CA GLU A 387 31.03 0.65 -8.21
C GLU A 387 30.00 1.69 -7.74
N GLU A 388 28.77 1.64 -8.25
CA GLU A 388 27.72 2.61 -7.92
C GLU A 388 26.78 2.12 -6.80
N ASN A 389 26.63 0.80 -6.68
CA ASN A 389 25.57 0.19 -5.87
C ASN A 389 26.10 -0.41 -4.57
N TYR A 390 27.42 -0.61 -4.48
CA TYR A 390 28.08 -1.35 -3.41
C TYR A 390 29.18 -0.50 -2.80
N THR A 391 29.24 -0.48 -1.47
CA THR A 391 30.30 0.20 -0.74
C THR A 391 31.00 -0.81 0.15
N PHE A 392 32.32 -0.89 0.00
CA PHE A 392 33.16 -1.75 0.81
C PHE A 392 33.85 -0.91 1.87
N LEU A 393 33.73 -1.33 3.12
CA LEU A 393 34.33 -0.70 4.29
C LEU A 393 35.26 -1.74 4.94
N LEU A 394 36.38 -1.28 5.50
CA LEU A 394 37.26 -2.07 6.34
C LEU A 394 37.29 -1.43 7.73
N ASN A 395 36.61 -2.04 8.69
CA ASN A 395 36.37 -1.47 10.03
C ASN A 395 35.78 -0.05 9.95
N GLY A 396 34.75 0.14 9.12
CA GLY A 396 34.06 1.41 8.91
C GLY A 396 34.77 2.41 8.00
N VAL A 397 35.96 2.09 7.47
CA VAL A 397 36.71 2.97 6.55
C VAL A 397 36.46 2.56 5.10
N PRO A 398 35.99 3.47 4.22
CA PRO A 398 35.80 3.16 2.81
C PRO A 398 37.08 2.69 2.11
N VAL A 399 36.98 1.58 1.39
CA VAL A 399 38.05 1.02 0.56
C VAL A 399 37.59 0.91 -0.89
N ALA A 400 38.53 0.98 -1.84
CA ALA A 400 38.22 0.78 -3.25
C ALA A 400 37.65 -0.63 -3.46
N GLY A 401 36.53 -0.72 -4.18
CA GLY A 401 35.90 -2.00 -4.49
C GLY A 401 36.76 -2.90 -5.40
N PRO A 402 36.40 -4.20 -5.52
CA PRO A 402 37.06 -5.11 -6.44
C PRO A 402 36.91 -4.62 -7.90
N ARG A 403 38.01 -4.61 -8.65
CA ARG A 403 38.03 -4.11 -10.04
C ARG A 403 37.40 -5.12 -11.00
N PRO A 404 36.55 -4.70 -11.95
CA PRO A 404 35.84 -5.58 -12.88
C PRO A 404 36.73 -6.34 -13.88
N GLU A 405 38.00 -5.96 -14.04
CA GLU A 405 38.94 -6.59 -14.99
C GLU A 405 39.57 -7.90 -14.48
N ALA A 406 39.30 -8.29 -13.23
CA ALA A 406 39.74 -9.57 -12.69
C ALA A 406 38.71 -10.68 -12.98
N PRO A 407 39.12 -11.85 -13.51
CA PRO A 407 38.20 -12.95 -13.79
C PRO A 407 37.57 -13.43 -12.47
N SER A 408 36.30 -13.10 -12.26
CA SER A 408 35.44 -13.57 -11.17
C SER A 408 36.09 -13.50 -9.77
N ALA A 409 36.27 -12.30 -9.21
CA ALA A 409 36.73 -12.16 -7.82
C ALA A 409 35.57 -12.54 -6.88
N TYR A 410 35.67 -13.72 -6.27
CA TYR A 410 34.63 -14.44 -5.51
C TYR A 410 34.11 -13.68 -4.28
N LEU A 411 33.21 -12.72 -4.52
CA LEU A 411 32.50 -11.81 -3.62
C LEU A 411 33.27 -11.05 -2.51
N LEU A 412 34.46 -11.49 -2.06
CA LEU A 412 35.45 -10.78 -1.24
C LEU A 412 36.85 -11.48 -1.30
N GLU A 413 37.68 -11.23 -2.33
CA GLU A 413 39.14 -11.38 -2.17
C GLU A 413 39.70 -10.08 -1.56
N LEU A 414 40.02 -10.07 -0.27
CA LEU A 414 40.77 -8.98 0.35
C LEU A 414 42.29 -9.10 0.02
N PRO A 415 42.94 -8.08 -0.57
CA PRO A 415 44.36 -8.15 -0.95
C PRO A 415 45.33 -8.17 0.24
N HIS A 416 46.48 -8.82 0.04
CA HIS A 416 47.63 -8.86 0.94
C HIS A 416 47.98 -7.50 1.57
N GLY A 417 47.97 -7.45 2.90
CA GLY A 417 48.22 -6.23 3.68
C GLY A 417 47.98 -6.35 5.19
N VAL A 418 47.33 -7.43 5.65
CA VAL A 418 47.33 -7.83 7.07
C VAL A 418 48.69 -8.45 7.39
N THR A 419 49.70 -7.61 7.58
CA THR A 419 51.02 -8.03 8.08
C THR A 419 50.92 -8.34 9.57
N GLN A 420 50.63 -9.59 9.92
CA GLN A 420 51.27 -10.17 11.10
C GLN A 420 52.53 -10.91 10.65
N PRO A 421 53.66 -10.77 11.37
CA PRO A 421 54.88 -11.45 11.01
C PRO A 421 54.63 -12.96 11.13
N ARG A 422 54.91 -13.71 10.06
CA ARG A 422 54.96 -15.17 10.12
C ARG A 422 55.94 -15.56 11.21
N ALA A 423 55.46 -16.18 12.28
CA ALA A 423 56.30 -17.05 13.09
C ALA A 423 56.79 -18.17 12.15
N PRO A 424 58.11 -18.44 12.07
CA PRO A 424 58.62 -19.51 11.23
C PRO A 424 58.17 -20.85 11.82
N LEU A 425 57.45 -21.64 11.03
CA LEU A 425 57.26 -23.06 11.30
C LEU A 425 58.59 -23.77 11.02
N GLU A 426 59.22 -24.24 12.09
CA GLU A 426 60.35 -25.19 12.03
C GLU A 426 59.93 -26.45 11.28
N SER A 427 60.80 -26.93 10.40
CA SER A 427 60.63 -28.20 9.70
C SER A 427 60.75 -29.34 10.71
N LEU A 428 59.64 -30.03 10.99
CA LEU A 428 59.71 -31.38 11.56
C LEU A 428 60.17 -32.33 10.45
N GLY A 429 61.38 -32.85 10.60
CA GLY A 429 61.99 -33.81 9.70
C GLY A 429 61.19 -35.11 9.62
N LEU A 430 61.04 -35.63 8.42
CA LEU A 430 60.60 -36.99 8.18
C LEU A 430 61.81 -37.91 8.29
N CYS A 431 61.80 -38.75 9.33
CA CYS A 431 62.55 -40.00 9.34
C CYS A 431 61.81 -41.04 8.49
N ASN A 432 62.45 -41.42 7.39
CA ASN A 432 62.63 -42.76 6.79
C ASN A 432 62.55 -42.71 5.27
#